data_AF-A0A936W684-F1
#
_entry.id   AF-A0A936W684-F1
#
_cell.length_a   1.000
_cell.length_b   1.000
_cell.length_c   1.000
_cell.angle_alpha   90.00
_cell.angle_beta   90.00
_cell.angle_gamma   90.00
#
_symmetry.space_group_name_H-M   'P 1'
#
loop_
_entity.id
_entity.type
_entity.pdbx_description
1 polymer ?
#
loop_
_entity_poly.entity_id
_entity_poly.type
_entity_poly.pdbx_seq_one_letter_code
_entity_poly.pdbx_strand_id
1 'polypeptide(L)'
;MKIVSPFMLVCSLITLASTQKSQAQCSPGYVQIIVHIIPDDYPNETSWDLKDAANTIVASGTTNNDTLCYPTGDILHFTIYDSYGDGMCCGYGDGSYNVYIDGLLIASGGKFTFDQTTYFNFPPGHITAKLLTAYQQLMNHCNNITLLSPAQLNALADSIHQYHFYLADTLPVISAAFDLIDCYETTAGPMFLNMATTGGYPNTPGALDGLEYDRAIFTIQQELFEALYTKDKIAEYRSYIQGRKYLTSDYFPGACPTPVDSAQVYTATVNASMPRHWGKRTAWSSTPARRPTGYYLAAGSIGSVKVPASMVNKGFRILVGAHSYDHSIRNNVRRFFRVTNTFPITDTITEIANPFGGGIYILTPMRRILASWRCN
;
A
#
# COMPACT_ATOMS: atom_id res chain seq x y z
N MET A 1 39.31 -61.65 24.08
CA MET A 1 38.81 -61.92 22.71
C MET A 1 37.42 -61.29 22.61
N LYS A 2 37.31 -60.15 21.91
CA LYS A 2 36.14 -59.31 21.60
C LYS A 2 35.09 -59.07 22.70
N ILE A 3 35.25 -57.95 23.42
CA ILE A 3 34.19 -57.28 24.20
C ILE A 3 33.41 -56.37 23.24
N VAL A 4 32.09 -56.54 23.18
CA VAL A 4 31.16 -55.77 22.34
C VAL A 4 30.62 -54.61 23.18
N SER A 5 30.83 -53.37 22.71
CA SER A 5 30.29 -52.14 23.31
C SER A 5 28.88 -51.87 22.78
N PRO A 6 27.89 -51.51 23.61
CA PRO A 6 26.62 -50.99 23.12
C PRO A 6 26.73 -49.48 22.87
N PHE A 7 26.36 -49.06 21.66
CA PHE A 7 26.24 -47.67 21.24
C PHE A 7 25.10 -46.99 22.01
N MET A 8 25.40 -45.93 22.75
CA MET A 8 24.40 -45.08 23.42
C MET A 8 24.00 -43.96 22.46
N LEU A 9 22.81 -44.06 21.86
CA LEU A 9 22.25 -43.07 20.95
C LEU A 9 21.64 -41.92 21.77
N VAL A 10 22.39 -40.83 21.95
CA VAL A 10 21.86 -39.60 22.57
C VAL A 10 21.09 -38.82 21.51
N CYS A 11 19.77 -38.98 21.52
CA CYS A 11 18.83 -38.22 20.69
C CYS A 11 18.72 -36.80 21.26
N SER A 12 19.48 -35.85 20.72
CA SER A 12 19.37 -34.44 21.09
C SER A 12 18.13 -33.85 20.42
N LEU A 13 17.06 -33.67 21.19
CA LEU A 13 15.90 -32.85 20.80
C LEU A 13 16.37 -31.40 20.67
N ILE A 14 16.58 -30.95 19.43
CA ILE A 14 16.65 -29.53 19.11
C ILE A 14 15.21 -29.01 19.16
N THR A 15 14.83 -28.38 20.26
CA THR A 15 13.61 -27.58 20.33
C THR A 15 13.84 -26.34 19.45
N LEU A 16 13.33 -26.38 18.22
CA LEU A 16 13.08 -25.16 17.45
C LEU A 16 11.99 -24.38 18.20
N ALA A 17 12.42 -23.47 19.07
CA ALA A 17 11.57 -22.36 19.49
C ALA A 17 11.37 -21.47 18.26
N SER A 18 10.29 -21.71 17.51
CA SER A 18 9.77 -20.71 16.58
C SER A 18 9.31 -19.54 17.43
N THR A 19 10.07 -18.44 17.40
CA THR A 19 9.60 -17.16 17.87
C THR A 19 8.42 -16.76 16.99
N GLN A 20 7.19 -17.08 17.42
CA GLN A 20 5.99 -16.51 16.83
C GLN A 20 6.06 -15.00 17.06
N LYS A 21 6.35 -14.26 15.98
CA LYS A 21 6.03 -12.85 15.87
C LYS A 21 4.54 -12.73 16.21
N SER A 22 4.22 -12.12 17.34
CA SER A 22 2.86 -11.65 17.63
C SER A 22 2.55 -10.57 16.59
N GLN A 23 1.88 -10.96 15.51
CA GLN A 23 1.33 -10.08 14.49
C GLN A 23 -0.18 -10.16 14.62
N ALA A 24 -0.73 -9.39 15.57
CA ALA A 24 -2.16 -9.13 15.64
C ALA A 24 -2.49 -7.86 14.83
N GLN A 25 -1.99 -7.78 13.59
CA GLN A 25 -2.30 -6.66 12.70
C GLN A 25 -2.66 -7.17 11.32
N CYS A 26 -3.74 -6.61 10.78
CA CYS A 26 -4.29 -7.02 9.50
C CYS A 26 -3.36 -6.66 8.34
N SER A 27 -3.45 -7.44 7.26
CA SER A 27 -2.74 -7.13 6.01
C SER A 27 -3.11 -5.72 5.51
N PRO A 28 -2.22 -5.04 4.76
CA PRO A 28 -2.52 -3.74 4.17
C PRO A 28 -3.84 -3.76 3.37
N GLY A 29 -4.67 -2.73 3.56
CA GLY A 29 -6.03 -2.66 3.00
C GLY A 29 -7.10 -3.43 3.78
N TYR A 30 -6.74 -4.04 4.91
CA TYR A 30 -7.66 -4.66 5.85
C TYR A 30 -7.57 -3.99 7.21
N VAL A 31 -8.65 -4.08 7.95
CA VAL A 31 -8.77 -3.55 9.30
C VAL A 31 -9.26 -4.59 10.27
N GLN A 32 -8.87 -4.40 11.52
CA GLN A 32 -9.25 -5.29 12.60
C GLN A 32 -10.67 -4.99 13.03
N ILE A 33 -11.51 -6.01 13.09
CA ILE A 33 -12.82 -5.98 13.74
C ILE A 33 -12.71 -6.89 14.96
N ILE A 34 -13.07 -6.37 16.12
CA ILE A 34 -13.06 -7.11 17.39
C ILE A 34 -14.48 -7.20 17.89
N VAL A 35 -14.96 -8.42 18.11
CA VAL A 35 -16.22 -8.69 18.80
C VAL A 35 -15.86 -9.15 20.21
N HIS A 36 -16.31 -8.40 21.21
CA HIS A 36 -16.10 -8.72 22.61
C HIS A 36 -17.44 -9.00 23.27
N ILE A 37 -17.63 -10.21 23.79
CA ILE A 37 -18.85 -10.64 24.47
C ILE A 37 -18.54 -10.88 25.94
N ILE A 38 -19.35 -10.29 26.82
CA ILE A 38 -19.46 -10.66 28.22
C ILE A 38 -20.77 -11.46 28.31
N PRO A 39 -20.72 -12.79 28.50
CA PRO A 39 -21.93 -13.58 28.63
C PRO A 39 -22.72 -13.21 29.89
N ASP A 40 -24.02 -13.47 29.85
CA ASP A 40 -24.91 -13.44 31.00
C ASP A 40 -24.99 -14.82 31.69
N ASP A 41 -26.03 -15.06 32.50
CA ASP A 41 -26.20 -16.35 33.18
C ASP A 41 -26.65 -17.47 32.23
N TYR A 42 -27.05 -17.14 30.99
CA TYR A 42 -27.59 -18.06 29.97
C TYR A 42 -26.81 -18.02 28.64
N PRO A 43 -25.48 -18.29 28.65
CA PRO A 43 -24.60 -18.08 27.49
C PRO A 43 -24.90 -18.95 26.26
N ASN A 44 -25.71 -20.01 26.42
CA ASN A 44 -26.06 -20.92 25.32
C ASN A 44 -27.13 -20.33 24.39
N GLU A 45 -27.78 -19.24 24.81
CA GLU A 45 -28.86 -18.58 24.06
C GLU A 45 -28.32 -17.46 23.17
N THR A 46 -27.12 -16.97 23.50
CA THR A 46 -26.43 -15.90 22.77
C THR A 46 -25.65 -16.41 21.56
N SER A 47 -25.89 -15.80 20.41
CA SER A 47 -25.05 -15.95 19.20
C SER A 47 -24.96 -14.65 18.42
N TRP A 48 -24.03 -14.56 17.47
CA TRP A 48 -23.90 -13.38 16.61
C TRP A 48 -23.44 -13.73 15.20
N ASP A 49 -23.77 -12.85 14.26
CA ASP A 49 -23.17 -12.83 12.93
C ASP A 49 -22.75 -11.43 12.51
N LEU A 50 -21.74 -11.41 11.64
CA LEU A 50 -21.30 -10.24 10.92
C LEU A 50 -21.50 -10.53 9.44
N LYS A 51 -22.21 -9.63 8.76
CA LYS A 51 -22.55 -9.77 7.34
C LYS A 51 -22.15 -8.53 6.55
N ASP A 52 -21.85 -8.74 5.27
CA ASP A 52 -21.59 -7.66 4.32
C ASP A 52 -22.89 -7.06 3.74
N ALA A 53 -22.74 -6.04 2.89
CA ALA A 53 -23.87 -5.40 2.21
C ALA A 53 -24.66 -6.34 1.28
N ALA A 54 -24.10 -7.48 0.89
CA ALA A 54 -24.75 -8.52 0.11
C ALA A 54 -25.41 -9.60 0.98
N ASN A 55 -25.47 -9.41 2.31
CA ASN A 55 -25.95 -10.37 3.31
C ASN A 55 -25.14 -11.67 3.37
N THR A 56 -23.90 -11.66 2.88
CA THR A 56 -22.98 -12.80 3.04
C THR A 56 -22.43 -12.78 4.46
N ILE A 57 -22.50 -13.91 5.17
CA ILE A 57 -21.89 -14.06 6.49
C ILE A 57 -20.37 -14.05 6.32
N VAL A 58 -19.71 -13.06 6.92
CA VAL A 58 -18.25 -12.90 6.88
C VAL A 58 -17.59 -13.40 8.16
N ALA A 59 -18.33 -13.41 9.28
CA ALA A 59 -17.97 -14.07 10.53
C ALA A 59 -19.23 -14.37 11.35
N SER A 60 -19.14 -15.34 12.26
CA SER A 60 -20.19 -15.63 13.23
C SER A 60 -19.61 -16.31 14.47
N GLY A 61 -20.34 -16.25 15.58
CA GLY A 61 -19.89 -16.81 16.83
C GLY A 61 -20.99 -16.96 17.88
N THR A 62 -20.58 -17.41 19.06
CA THR A 62 -21.40 -17.51 20.27
C THR A 62 -20.93 -16.46 21.27
N THR A 63 -20.76 -16.82 22.54
CA THR A 63 -20.28 -15.94 23.61
C THR A 63 -18.76 -15.78 23.66
N ASN A 64 -18.04 -16.34 22.68
CA ASN A 64 -16.59 -16.16 22.57
C ASN A 64 -16.26 -14.81 21.92
N ASN A 65 -15.20 -14.18 22.42
CA ASN A 65 -14.57 -13.06 21.74
C ASN A 65 -13.98 -13.52 20.40
N ASP A 66 -14.04 -12.65 19.40
CA ASP A 66 -13.46 -12.91 18.10
C ASP A 66 -12.74 -11.68 17.55
N THR A 67 -11.76 -11.91 16.69
CA THR A 67 -10.98 -10.87 16.03
C THR A 67 -10.71 -11.29 14.60
N LEU A 68 -11.22 -10.49 13.65
CA LEU A 68 -11.05 -10.74 12.23
C LEU A 68 -10.45 -9.53 11.50
N CYS A 69 -9.96 -9.78 10.30
CA CYS A 69 -9.52 -8.75 9.37
C CYS A 69 -10.49 -8.66 8.20
N TYR A 70 -11.00 -7.46 7.94
CA TYR A 70 -11.97 -7.23 6.87
C TYR A 70 -11.53 -6.08 5.94
N PRO A 71 -11.77 -6.15 4.62
CA PRO A 71 -11.46 -5.05 3.71
C PRO A 71 -12.15 -3.74 4.13
N THR A 72 -11.43 -2.63 4.03
CA THR A 72 -12.02 -1.31 4.31
C THR A 72 -12.98 -0.88 3.20
N GLY A 73 -13.99 -0.08 3.56
CA GLY A 73 -14.87 0.60 2.60
C GLY A 73 -16.26 0.00 2.42
N ASP A 74 -16.51 -1.23 2.88
CA ASP A 74 -17.86 -1.81 2.83
C ASP A 74 -18.72 -1.40 4.03
N ILE A 75 -20.03 -1.46 3.81
CA ILE A 75 -21.02 -1.43 4.88
C ILE A 75 -21.17 -2.86 5.39
N LEU A 76 -21.00 -3.02 6.69
CA LEU A 76 -21.20 -4.25 7.44
C LEU A 76 -22.42 -4.10 8.35
N HIS A 77 -22.98 -5.23 8.77
CA HIS A 77 -23.93 -5.25 9.87
C HIS A 77 -23.63 -6.40 10.80
N PHE A 78 -23.55 -6.07 12.08
CA PHE A 78 -23.42 -7.02 13.16
C PHE A 78 -24.79 -7.25 13.77
N THR A 79 -25.17 -8.51 13.90
CA THR A 79 -26.38 -8.93 14.60
C THR A 79 -25.99 -9.81 15.76
N ILE A 80 -26.47 -9.47 16.96
CA ILE A 80 -26.45 -10.37 18.11
C ILE A 80 -27.86 -10.91 18.33
N TYR A 81 -27.95 -12.17 18.71
CA TYR A 81 -29.18 -12.93 18.87
C TYR A 81 -29.25 -13.51 20.27
N ASP A 82 -30.46 -13.55 20.81
CA ASP A 82 -30.84 -14.31 21.99
C ASP A 82 -32.06 -15.18 21.65
N SER A 83 -31.95 -16.48 21.89
CA SER A 83 -32.99 -17.44 21.48
C SER A 83 -34.24 -17.45 22.36
N TYR A 84 -34.16 -16.97 23.61
CA TYR A 84 -35.27 -16.90 24.56
C TYR A 84 -36.03 -15.57 24.51
N GLY A 85 -35.35 -14.51 24.08
CA GLY A 85 -35.93 -13.20 23.82
C GLY A 85 -35.96 -12.26 25.01
N ASP A 86 -35.22 -12.56 26.08
CA ASP A 86 -34.99 -11.70 27.25
C ASP A 86 -33.69 -10.89 27.15
N GLY A 87 -32.85 -11.19 26.16
CA GLY A 87 -31.58 -10.53 25.92
C GLY A 87 -30.52 -10.95 26.93
N MET A 88 -29.38 -10.26 26.92
CA MET A 88 -28.21 -10.67 27.71
C MET A 88 -27.96 -9.79 28.93
N CYS A 89 -28.93 -8.98 29.37
CA CYS A 89 -28.73 -8.04 30.47
C CYS A 89 -29.98 -7.92 31.34
N CYS A 90 -29.75 -7.62 32.63
CA CYS A 90 -30.72 -7.32 33.69
C CYS A 90 -31.05 -8.56 34.54
N GLY A 91 -32.32 -8.90 34.72
CA GLY A 91 -32.78 -9.90 35.69
C GLY A 91 -32.28 -11.34 35.50
N TYR A 92 -31.42 -11.56 34.50
CA TYR A 92 -30.92 -12.86 34.03
C TYR A 92 -29.38 -12.85 33.83
N GLY A 93 -28.69 -11.87 34.44
CA GLY A 93 -27.23 -11.70 34.36
C GLY A 93 -26.85 -10.35 33.72
N ASP A 94 -25.67 -9.83 34.09
CA ASP A 94 -25.14 -8.56 33.56
C ASP A 94 -24.20 -8.79 32.35
N GLY A 95 -24.70 -9.48 31.33
CA GLY A 95 -24.00 -9.65 30.06
C GLY A 95 -24.05 -8.41 29.17
N SER A 96 -23.13 -8.34 28.22
CA SER A 96 -23.02 -7.25 27.25
C SER A 96 -22.17 -7.64 26.05
N TYR A 97 -22.24 -6.84 24.99
CA TYR A 97 -21.33 -6.95 23.86
C TYR A 97 -20.74 -5.60 23.48
N ASN A 98 -19.54 -5.61 22.92
CA ASN A 98 -18.90 -4.48 22.26
C ASN A 98 -18.31 -4.93 20.93
N VAL A 99 -18.51 -4.13 19.88
CA VAL A 99 -17.90 -4.32 18.57
C VAL A 99 -17.00 -3.13 18.28
N TYR A 100 -15.73 -3.41 18.03
CA TYR A 100 -14.73 -2.42 17.67
C TYR A 100 -14.31 -2.60 16.23
N ILE A 101 -14.05 -1.49 15.55
CA ILE A 101 -13.37 -1.46 14.27
C ILE A 101 -12.15 -0.59 14.43
N ASP A 102 -10.97 -1.18 14.22
CA ASP A 102 -9.71 -0.45 14.24
C ASP A 102 -9.49 0.34 15.55
N GLY A 103 -9.97 -0.24 16.65
CA GLY A 103 -9.96 0.31 18.01
C GLY A 103 -11.11 1.27 18.35
N LEU A 104 -11.94 1.66 17.39
CA LEU A 104 -13.11 2.51 17.62
C LEU A 104 -14.32 1.66 18.02
N LEU A 105 -15.00 2.00 19.11
CA LEU A 105 -16.27 1.37 19.50
C LEU A 105 -17.38 1.79 18.53
N ILE A 106 -17.99 0.81 17.86
CA ILE A 106 -19.02 1.03 16.83
C ILE A 106 -20.39 0.54 17.29
N ALA A 107 -20.43 -0.54 18.07
CA ALA A 107 -21.66 -1.04 18.66
C ALA A 107 -21.39 -1.49 20.08
N SER A 108 -22.35 -1.25 20.97
CA SER A 108 -22.35 -1.78 22.33
C SER A 108 -23.78 -2.01 22.77
N GLY A 109 -24.03 -3.06 23.53
CA GLY A 109 -25.38 -3.34 23.99
C GLY A 109 -25.45 -4.53 24.94
N GLY A 110 -26.68 -4.97 25.16
CA GLY A 110 -27.01 -6.11 26.01
C GLY A 110 -28.49 -6.17 26.36
N LYS A 111 -29.18 -5.02 26.30
CA LYS A 111 -30.63 -4.92 26.49
C LYS A 111 -31.36 -4.94 25.15
N PHE A 112 -31.72 -6.12 24.69
CA PHE A 112 -32.57 -6.38 23.54
C PHE A 112 -33.51 -7.55 23.86
N THR A 113 -34.42 -7.91 22.96
CA THR A 113 -35.23 -9.12 23.12
C THR A 113 -34.58 -10.27 22.38
N PHE A 114 -35.00 -10.56 21.15
CA PHE A 114 -34.46 -11.66 20.36
C PHE A 114 -33.21 -11.30 19.58
N ASP A 115 -33.05 -10.04 19.19
CA ASP A 115 -31.88 -9.61 18.44
C ASP A 115 -31.64 -8.10 18.54
N GLN A 116 -30.41 -7.73 18.22
CA GLN A 116 -30.03 -6.35 17.97
C GLN A 116 -29.08 -6.29 16.78
N THR A 117 -29.49 -5.57 15.74
CA THR A 117 -28.67 -5.33 14.55
C THR A 117 -28.09 -3.92 14.56
N THR A 118 -26.79 -3.79 14.32
CA THR A 118 -26.12 -2.49 14.08
C THR A 118 -25.45 -2.49 12.71
N TYR A 119 -25.84 -1.55 11.87
CA TYR A 119 -25.21 -1.29 10.58
C TYR A 119 -24.07 -0.29 10.77
N PHE A 120 -22.92 -0.57 10.17
CA PHE A 120 -21.78 0.32 10.26
C PHE A 120 -20.88 0.23 9.03
N ASN A 121 -20.14 1.31 8.82
CA ASN A 121 -18.99 1.36 7.94
C ASN A 121 -17.83 2.01 8.71
N PHE A 122 -16.69 2.18 8.05
CA PHE A 122 -15.68 3.12 8.55
C PHE A 122 -16.28 4.53 8.61
N PRO A 123 -16.25 5.21 9.77
CA PRO A 123 -16.67 6.59 9.83
C PRO A 123 -15.89 7.41 8.78
N PRO A 124 -16.58 8.21 7.95
CA PRO A 124 -15.90 9.04 6.97
C PRO A 124 -14.79 9.86 7.61
N GLY A 125 -13.58 9.78 7.05
CA GLY A 125 -12.43 10.51 7.55
C GLY A 125 -11.69 9.87 8.74
N HIS A 126 -12.11 8.72 9.28
CA HIS A 126 -11.39 8.06 10.38
C HIS A 126 -9.95 7.69 10.00
N ILE A 127 -9.77 7.05 8.83
CA ILE A 127 -8.44 6.70 8.31
C ILE A 127 -7.63 7.96 8.00
N THR A 128 -8.27 8.97 7.42
CA THR A 128 -7.65 10.30 7.20
C THR A 128 -7.12 10.90 8.50
N ALA A 129 -7.91 10.88 9.57
CA ALA A 129 -7.51 11.40 10.88
C ALA A 129 -6.33 10.61 11.47
N LYS A 130 -6.32 9.28 11.33
CA LYS A 130 -5.17 8.44 11.75
C LYS A 130 -3.90 8.78 10.98
N LEU A 131 -3.98 8.87 9.65
CA LEU A 131 -2.83 9.23 8.81
C LEU A 131 -2.30 10.63 9.15
N LEU A 132 -3.17 11.63 9.28
CA LEU A 132 -2.78 12.99 9.67
C LEU A 132 -2.14 13.03 11.06
N THR A 133 -2.67 12.26 12.02
CA THR A 133 -2.08 12.15 13.36
C THR A 133 -0.70 11.53 13.31
N ALA A 134 -0.53 10.44 12.54
CA ALA A 134 0.77 9.78 12.37
C ALA A 134 1.79 10.72 11.72
N TYR A 135 1.41 11.43 10.66
CA TYR A 135 2.25 12.44 10.02
C TYR A 135 2.61 13.58 10.96
N GLN A 136 1.66 14.07 11.76
CA GLN A 136 1.96 15.12 12.73
C GLN A 136 2.98 14.67 13.78
N GLN A 137 2.90 13.41 14.24
CA GLN A 137 3.88 12.86 15.19
C GLN A 137 5.28 12.75 14.56
N LEU A 138 5.37 12.26 13.32
CA LEU A 138 6.63 12.22 12.57
C LEU A 138 7.17 13.61 12.25
N MET A 139 6.29 14.57 11.97
CA MET A 139 6.63 15.98 11.74
C MET A 139 7.19 16.63 13.01
N ASN A 140 6.58 16.36 14.17
CA ASN A 140 7.09 16.83 15.46
C ASN A 140 8.46 16.23 15.79
N HIS A 141 8.70 14.98 15.40
CA HIS A 141 10.01 14.34 15.50
C HIS A 141 11.03 15.02 14.59
N CYS A 142 10.68 15.27 13.32
CA CYS A 142 11.53 15.97 12.36
C CYS A 142 11.95 17.37 12.84
N ASN A 143 11.00 18.12 13.39
CA ASN A 143 11.22 19.47 13.91
C ASN A 143 11.85 19.50 15.31
N ASN A 144 12.24 18.35 15.88
CA ASN A 144 12.79 18.22 17.24
C ASN A 144 11.86 18.78 18.34
N ILE A 145 10.54 18.78 18.12
CA ILE A 145 9.55 19.22 19.12
C ILE A 145 9.26 18.09 20.11
N THR A 146 8.93 16.90 19.59
CA THR A 146 8.69 15.69 20.38
C THR A 146 9.40 14.53 19.73
N LEU A 147 10.47 14.05 20.37
CA LEU A 147 11.25 12.94 19.84
C LEU A 147 10.58 11.60 20.15
N LEU A 148 10.26 10.86 19.09
CA LEU A 148 9.77 9.49 19.16
C LEU A 148 10.91 8.50 19.43
N SER A 149 10.61 7.46 20.20
CA SER A 149 11.49 6.30 20.36
C SER A 149 11.53 5.44 19.08
N PRO A 150 12.58 4.61 18.89
CA PRO A 150 12.66 3.68 17.77
C PRO A 150 11.44 2.75 17.61
N ALA A 151 10.89 2.26 18.73
CA ALA A 151 9.69 1.42 18.70
C ALA A 151 8.44 2.19 18.22
N GLN A 152 8.30 3.46 18.62
CA GLN A 152 7.19 4.31 18.17
C GLN A 152 7.32 4.65 16.68
N LEU A 153 8.54 4.92 16.19
CA LEU A 153 8.79 5.16 14.76
C LEU A 153 8.38 3.96 13.90
N ASN A 154 8.78 2.76 14.31
CA ASN A 154 8.39 1.52 13.63
C ASN A 154 6.86 1.31 13.67
N ALA A 155 6.22 1.51 14.83
CA ALA A 155 4.77 1.37 14.94
C ALA A 155 3.99 2.36 14.05
N LEU A 156 4.48 3.59 13.91
CA LEU A 156 3.89 4.57 12.99
C LEU A 156 4.10 4.18 11.53
N ALA A 157 5.28 3.68 11.16
CA ALA A 157 5.54 3.19 9.82
C ALA A 157 4.61 2.01 9.45
N ASP A 158 4.43 1.06 10.36
CA ASP A 158 3.51 -0.08 10.17
C ASP A 158 2.05 0.38 10.04
N SER A 159 1.63 1.35 10.86
CA SER A 159 0.30 1.94 10.78
C SER A 159 0.05 2.67 9.45
N ILE A 160 1.03 3.45 8.96
CA ILE A 160 0.93 4.12 7.66
C ILE A 160 0.87 3.10 6.52
N HIS A 161 1.70 2.06 6.57
CA HIS A 161 1.69 0.98 5.58
C HIS A 161 0.35 0.24 5.54
N GLN A 162 -0.30 0.02 6.69
CA GLN A 162 -1.63 -0.59 6.75
C GLN A 162 -2.68 0.18 5.94
N TYR A 163 -2.61 1.51 5.97
CA TYR A 163 -3.56 2.41 5.28
C TYR A 163 -3.04 2.95 3.95
N HIS A 164 -2.06 2.29 3.32
CA HIS A 164 -1.38 2.84 2.15
C HIS A 164 -2.31 3.16 0.95
N PHE A 165 -3.43 2.44 0.79
CA PHE A 165 -4.44 2.74 -0.23
C PHE A 165 -5.11 4.12 -0.06
N TYR A 166 -5.11 4.69 1.15
CA TYR A 166 -5.78 5.94 1.51
C TYR A 166 -4.87 7.18 1.42
N LEU A 167 -3.58 7.00 1.11
CA LEU A 167 -2.58 8.07 1.12
C LEU A 167 -2.85 9.18 0.09
N ALA A 168 -3.59 8.86 -0.98
CA ALA A 168 -3.93 9.78 -2.06
C ALA A 168 -5.45 10.08 -2.16
N ASP A 169 -6.20 9.85 -1.08
CA ASP A 169 -7.65 10.03 -1.08
C ASP A 169 -8.08 11.48 -0.89
N THR A 170 -7.33 12.25 -0.10
CA THR A 170 -7.68 13.64 0.19
C THR A 170 -6.44 14.53 0.14
N LEU A 171 -6.64 15.78 -0.31
CA LEU A 171 -5.57 16.77 -0.40
C LEU A 171 -4.83 17.00 0.95
N PRO A 172 -5.50 17.08 2.12
CA PRO A 172 -4.80 17.25 3.40
C PRO A 172 -3.83 16.11 3.74
N VAL A 173 -4.18 14.86 3.42
CA VAL A 173 -3.30 13.69 3.64
C VAL A 173 -2.10 13.76 2.70
N ILE A 174 -2.35 14.05 1.42
CA ILE A 174 -1.30 14.22 0.42
C ILE A 174 -0.36 15.35 0.85
N SER A 175 -0.90 16.48 1.30
CA SER A 175 -0.08 17.63 1.66
C SER A 175 0.76 17.40 2.89
N ALA A 176 0.18 16.85 3.95
CA ALA A 176 0.93 16.50 5.16
C ALA A 176 2.05 15.47 4.89
N ALA A 177 1.83 14.51 3.98
CA ALA A 177 2.85 13.55 3.58
C ALA A 177 4.03 14.25 2.89
N PHE A 178 3.76 15.17 1.94
CA PHE A 178 4.82 15.92 1.28
C PHE A 178 5.54 16.90 2.22
N ASP A 179 4.83 17.60 3.11
CA ASP A 179 5.46 18.50 4.07
C ASP A 179 6.42 17.71 4.98
N LEU A 180 6.05 16.48 5.37
CA LEU A 180 6.90 15.60 6.15
C LEU A 180 8.14 15.13 5.37
N ILE A 181 7.97 14.79 4.08
CA ILE A 181 9.09 14.44 3.18
C ILE A 181 10.02 15.65 3.05
N ASP A 182 9.48 16.84 2.80
CA ASP A 182 10.24 18.09 2.67
C ASP A 182 11.04 18.38 3.95
N CYS A 183 10.44 18.15 5.13
CA CYS A 183 11.12 18.26 6.41
C CYS A 183 12.29 17.27 6.54
N TYR A 184 12.07 15.99 6.21
CA TYR A 184 13.12 14.96 6.24
C TYR A 184 14.27 15.30 5.28
N GLU A 185 13.95 15.64 4.03
CA GLU A 185 14.97 15.93 3.02
C GLU A 185 15.75 17.22 3.36
N THR A 186 15.14 18.17 4.08
CA THR A 186 15.83 19.37 4.58
C THR A 186 16.73 19.09 5.79
N THR A 187 16.29 18.23 6.71
CA THR A 187 16.98 17.99 7.99
C THR A 187 18.04 16.90 7.91
N ALA A 188 17.71 15.75 7.31
CA ALA A 188 18.63 14.63 7.13
C ALA A 188 19.39 14.72 5.80
N GLY A 189 18.75 15.27 4.76
CA GLY A 189 19.20 15.20 3.38
C GLY A 189 18.43 14.14 2.59
N PRO A 190 18.48 14.17 1.24
CA PRO A 190 17.69 13.27 0.42
C PRO A 190 18.01 11.79 0.69
N MET A 191 16.99 10.94 0.61
CA MET A 191 17.13 9.49 0.80
C MET A 191 18.22 8.91 -0.12
N PHE A 192 19.07 8.04 0.41
CA PHE A 192 20.28 7.47 -0.21
C PHE A 192 21.45 8.43 -0.46
N LEU A 193 21.29 9.72 -0.16
CA LEU A 193 22.33 10.74 -0.28
C LEU A 193 22.75 11.34 1.06
N ASN A 194 21.95 11.13 2.12
CA ASN A 194 22.31 11.53 3.47
C ASN A 194 23.31 10.58 4.12
N MET A 195 23.93 11.02 5.22
CA MET A 195 24.97 10.25 5.92
C MET A 195 24.49 8.88 6.41
N ALA A 196 23.23 8.76 6.81
CA ALA A 196 22.66 7.53 7.37
C ALA A 196 22.37 6.45 6.30
N THR A 197 21.95 6.87 5.11
CA THR A 197 21.44 5.97 4.06
C THR A 197 22.34 5.89 2.82
N THR A 198 23.44 6.66 2.78
CA THR A 198 24.44 6.58 1.71
C THR A 198 25.01 5.17 1.59
N GLY A 199 25.06 4.64 0.36
CA GLY A 199 25.49 3.25 0.09
C GLY A 199 24.42 2.18 0.36
N GLY A 200 23.27 2.60 0.89
CA GLY A 200 22.11 1.78 1.20
C GLY A 200 22.16 1.12 2.57
N TYR A 201 21.03 0.56 2.98
CA TYR A 201 20.81 0.02 4.33
C TYR A 201 20.08 -1.33 4.31
N PRO A 202 20.13 -2.12 5.41
CA PRO A 202 19.40 -3.38 5.51
C PRO A 202 17.87 -3.20 5.42
N ASN A 203 17.25 -4.04 4.61
CA ASN A 203 15.80 -4.12 4.44
C ASN A 203 15.19 -5.00 5.56
N THR A 204 15.22 -4.48 6.77
CA THR A 204 14.75 -5.17 7.98
C THR A 204 13.67 -4.34 8.67
N PRO A 205 12.39 -4.45 8.24
CA PRO A 205 11.29 -3.76 8.89
C PRO A 205 11.20 -4.09 10.39
N GLY A 206 11.00 -3.08 11.22
CA GLY A 206 10.92 -3.22 12.68
C GLY A 206 12.27 -3.39 13.39
N ALA A 207 13.39 -3.29 12.68
CA ALA A 207 14.71 -3.28 13.32
C ALA A 207 14.87 -2.05 14.24
N LEU A 208 15.68 -2.22 15.29
CA LEU A 208 16.06 -1.16 16.22
C LEU A 208 17.56 -0.82 16.02
N ASP A 209 17.88 -0.24 14.87
CA ASP A 209 19.24 0.01 14.38
C ASP A 209 19.53 1.49 14.06
N GLY A 210 18.62 2.40 14.42
CA GLY A 210 18.78 3.84 14.23
C GLY A 210 18.34 4.35 12.84
N LEU A 211 17.76 3.49 12.00
CA LEU A 211 17.23 3.82 10.68
C LEU A 211 15.69 3.78 10.63
N GLU A 212 15.02 3.77 11.78
CA GLU A 212 13.56 3.62 11.86
C GLU A 212 12.85 4.81 11.22
N TYR A 213 13.37 6.03 11.45
CA TYR A 213 12.82 7.22 10.83
C TYR A 213 13.06 7.23 9.31
N ASP A 214 14.26 6.87 8.85
CA ASP A 214 14.56 6.73 7.42
C ASP A 214 13.63 5.71 6.74
N ARG A 215 13.40 4.57 7.39
CA ARG A 215 12.46 3.55 6.89
C ARG A 215 11.03 4.04 6.86
N ALA A 216 10.58 4.80 7.87
CA ALA A 216 9.25 5.39 7.89
C ALA A 216 9.04 6.34 6.70
N ILE A 217 9.98 7.25 6.46
CA ILE A 217 9.93 8.19 5.33
C ILE A 217 10.03 7.45 3.99
N PHE A 218 10.90 6.45 3.89
CA PHE A 218 11.01 5.60 2.71
C PHE A 218 9.67 4.92 2.36
N THR A 219 8.98 4.36 3.37
CA THR A 219 7.66 3.74 3.21
C THR A 219 6.64 4.78 2.70
N ILE A 220 6.59 5.96 3.31
CA ILE A 220 5.68 7.04 2.87
C ILE A 220 5.95 7.41 1.41
N GLN A 221 7.20 7.62 1.03
CA GLN A 221 7.57 7.98 -0.35
C GLN A 221 7.20 6.89 -1.36
N GLN A 222 7.43 5.61 -1.04
CA GLN A 222 7.06 4.46 -1.87
C GLN A 222 5.55 4.35 -2.07
N GLU A 223 4.81 4.37 -0.97
CA GLU A 223 3.37 4.15 -1.00
C GLU A 223 2.61 5.35 -1.58
N LEU A 224 3.05 6.58 -1.27
CA LEU A 224 2.52 7.79 -1.88
C LEU A 224 2.79 7.82 -3.39
N PHE A 225 3.96 7.35 -3.84
CA PHE A 225 4.25 7.22 -5.27
C PHE A 225 3.23 6.32 -5.97
N GLU A 226 2.91 5.18 -5.37
CA GLU A 226 1.98 4.20 -5.92
C GLU A 226 0.53 4.66 -5.91
N ALA A 227 0.10 5.33 -4.83
CA ALA A 227 -1.26 5.82 -4.69
C ALA A 227 -1.52 7.06 -5.56
N LEU A 228 -0.59 8.02 -5.59
CA LEU A 228 -0.82 9.35 -6.18
C LEU A 228 -0.51 9.43 -7.68
N TYR A 229 0.50 8.73 -8.19
CA TYR A 229 0.96 8.89 -9.58
C TYR A 229 0.27 7.93 -10.55
N THR A 230 -1.07 7.92 -10.48
CA THR A 230 -1.98 7.20 -11.38
C THR A 230 -2.69 8.16 -12.33
N LYS A 231 -3.30 7.66 -13.42
CA LYS A 231 -3.98 8.50 -14.42
C LYS A 231 -5.02 9.43 -13.79
N ASP A 232 -5.87 8.88 -12.93
CA ASP A 232 -7.02 9.61 -12.38
C ASP A 232 -6.58 10.62 -11.31
N LYS A 233 -5.64 10.22 -10.44
CA LYS A 233 -5.12 11.08 -9.38
C LYS A 233 -4.26 12.24 -9.92
N ILE A 234 -3.55 12.04 -11.03
CA ILE A 234 -2.85 13.14 -11.71
C ILE A 234 -3.83 14.19 -12.22
N ALA A 235 -4.95 13.77 -12.80
CA ALA A 235 -5.97 14.69 -13.28
C ALA A 235 -6.65 15.44 -12.11
N GLU A 236 -6.93 14.74 -11.01
CA GLU A 236 -7.55 15.30 -9.80
C GLU A 236 -6.63 16.31 -9.08
N TYR A 237 -5.36 15.97 -8.88
CA TYR A 237 -4.42 16.74 -8.06
C TYR A 237 -3.35 17.49 -8.86
N ARG A 238 -3.61 17.74 -10.15
CA ARG A 238 -2.64 18.32 -11.10
C ARG A 238 -1.90 19.53 -10.56
N SER A 239 -2.63 20.53 -10.06
CA SER A 239 -2.05 21.78 -9.55
C SER A 239 -1.14 21.57 -8.34
N TYR A 240 -1.38 20.52 -7.57
CA TYR A 240 -0.64 20.22 -6.36
C TYR A 240 0.63 19.40 -6.63
N ILE A 241 0.55 18.43 -7.55
CA ILE A 241 1.69 17.56 -7.88
C ILE A 241 2.68 18.22 -8.85
N GLN A 242 2.26 19.25 -9.59
CA GLN A 242 3.13 19.99 -10.49
C GLN A 242 4.30 20.61 -9.71
N GLY A 243 5.52 20.24 -10.07
CA GLY A 243 6.76 20.68 -9.42
C GLY A 243 7.19 19.83 -8.23
N ARG A 244 6.36 18.89 -7.74
CA ARG A 244 6.73 18.02 -6.61
C ARG A 244 7.53 16.81 -7.09
N LYS A 245 8.77 16.71 -6.62
CA LYS A 245 9.69 15.59 -6.85
C LYS A 245 10.31 15.12 -5.54
N TYR A 246 10.85 13.91 -5.52
CA TYR A 246 11.75 13.49 -4.43
C TYR A 246 13.17 13.90 -4.79
N LEU A 247 13.90 14.55 -3.88
CA LEU A 247 15.24 15.09 -4.22
C LEU A 247 16.26 14.00 -4.57
N THR A 248 16.05 12.77 -4.06
CA THR A 248 16.81 11.57 -4.46
C THR A 248 16.81 11.28 -5.98
N SER A 249 15.81 11.80 -6.71
CA SER A 249 15.67 11.64 -8.16
C SER A 249 16.87 12.17 -8.95
N ASP A 250 17.56 13.18 -8.42
CA ASP A 250 18.73 13.78 -9.06
C ASP A 250 19.94 12.81 -9.08
N TYR A 251 19.96 11.82 -8.17
CA TYR A 251 20.95 10.75 -8.17
C TYR A 251 20.47 9.51 -8.90
N PHE A 252 19.28 9.00 -8.55
CA PHE A 252 18.68 7.86 -9.23
C PHE A 252 17.17 8.10 -9.40
N PRO A 253 16.65 8.06 -10.64
CA PRO A 253 17.30 7.59 -11.87
C PRO A 253 18.32 8.54 -12.52
N GLY A 254 18.40 9.78 -12.05
CA GLY A 254 19.37 10.77 -12.50
C GLY A 254 18.72 12.12 -12.81
N ALA A 255 19.48 13.19 -12.57
CA ALA A 255 19.04 14.56 -12.78
C ALA A 255 18.64 14.82 -14.25
N CYS A 256 17.47 15.42 -14.42
CA CYS A 256 16.98 15.90 -15.70
C CYS A 256 16.43 17.32 -15.50
N PRO A 257 17.00 18.33 -16.18
CA PRO A 257 16.49 19.70 -16.10
C PRO A 257 15.03 19.78 -16.53
N THR A 258 14.26 20.65 -15.89
CA THR A 258 12.91 20.97 -16.34
C THR A 258 12.95 21.61 -17.74
N PRO A 259 11.95 21.32 -18.60
CA PRO A 259 11.85 21.98 -19.89
C PRO A 259 11.79 23.51 -19.73
N VAL A 260 12.57 24.24 -20.51
CA VAL A 260 12.55 25.72 -20.53
C VAL A 260 11.19 26.24 -21.01
N ASP A 261 10.59 25.52 -21.96
CA ASP A 261 9.23 25.76 -22.43
C ASP A 261 8.36 24.52 -22.17
N SER A 262 7.38 24.67 -21.28
CA SER A 262 6.41 23.62 -20.95
C SER A 262 5.42 23.33 -22.09
N ALA A 263 5.30 24.22 -23.08
CA ALA A 263 4.46 24.02 -24.26
C ALA A 263 5.20 23.33 -25.42
N GLN A 264 6.51 23.09 -25.28
CA GLN A 264 7.31 22.47 -26.32
C GLN A 264 6.79 21.06 -26.66
N VAL A 265 6.48 20.85 -27.93
CA VAL A 265 6.05 19.56 -28.46
C VAL A 265 7.25 18.84 -29.06
N TYR A 266 7.39 17.56 -28.71
CA TYR A 266 8.39 16.66 -29.25
C TYR A 266 7.73 15.50 -29.99
N THR A 267 8.33 15.04 -31.09
CA THR A 267 7.80 13.91 -31.88
C THR A 267 8.80 12.77 -31.87
N ALA A 268 8.30 11.55 -31.65
CA ALA A 268 9.08 10.31 -31.72
C ALA A 268 8.42 9.31 -32.67
N THR A 269 9.21 8.70 -33.54
CA THR A 269 8.77 7.57 -34.37
C THR A 269 9.11 6.26 -33.67
N VAL A 270 8.08 5.49 -33.33
CA VAL A 270 8.22 4.26 -32.56
C VAL A 270 7.56 3.09 -33.29
N ASN A 271 8.26 1.98 -33.46
CA ASN A 271 7.65 0.74 -33.95
C ASN A 271 6.85 0.08 -32.82
N ALA A 272 5.60 0.47 -32.66
CA ALA A 272 4.68 -0.03 -31.64
C ALA A 272 3.92 -1.31 -32.07
N SER A 273 4.53 -2.15 -32.92
CA SER A 273 4.01 -3.48 -33.28
C SER A 273 4.84 -4.59 -32.63
N MET A 274 4.19 -5.62 -32.10
CA MET A 274 4.79 -6.84 -31.57
C MET A 274 4.08 -8.06 -32.17
N PRO A 275 4.32 -8.38 -33.45
CA PRO A 275 3.72 -9.53 -34.12
C PRO A 275 4.18 -10.85 -33.48
N ARG A 276 3.46 -11.93 -33.78
CA ARG A 276 3.92 -13.28 -33.43
C ARG A 276 5.11 -13.65 -34.31
N HIS A 277 6.28 -13.87 -33.70
CA HIS A 277 7.45 -14.41 -34.39
C HIS A 277 7.46 -15.94 -34.37
N TRP A 278 8.13 -16.54 -35.36
CA TRP A 278 8.37 -17.99 -35.43
C TRP A 278 9.44 -18.41 -34.41
N GLY A 279 9.21 -19.51 -33.68
CA GLY A 279 10.13 -20.05 -32.68
C GLY A 279 9.43 -20.55 -31.41
N LYS A 280 10.12 -21.39 -30.60
CA LYS A 280 9.65 -21.76 -29.25
C LYS A 280 9.71 -20.51 -28.36
N ARG A 281 8.67 -20.29 -27.56
CA ARG A 281 8.64 -19.18 -26.60
C ARG A 281 9.71 -19.41 -25.54
N THR A 282 10.56 -18.42 -25.29
CA THR A 282 11.39 -18.42 -24.09
C THR A 282 10.47 -18.28 -22.87
N ALA A 283 10.46 -19.30 -22.00
CA ALA A 283 9.72 -19.34 -20.74
C ALA A 283 8.22 -18.98 -20.83
N TRP A 284 7.57 -19.18 -21.98
CA TRP A 284 6.16 -18.81 -22.18
C TRP A 284 5.83 -17.36 -21.77
N SER A 285 6.76 -16.42 -21.99
CA SER A 285 6.55 -15.01 -21.63
C SER A 285 5.50 -14.33 -22.51
N SER A 286 4.63 -13.52 -21.89
CA SER A 286 3.65 -12.62 -22.50
C SER A 286 3.99 -11.14 -22.26
N THR A 287 5.22 -10.85 -21.82
CA THR A 287 5.65 -9.51 -21.44
C THR A 287 5.54 -8.54 -22.62
N PRO A 288 4.91 -7.35 -22.43
CA PRO A 288 4.86 -6.32 -23.46
C PRO A 288 6.26 -5.89 -23.94
N ALA A 289 6.40 -5.61 -25.23
CA ALA A 289 7.64 -5.03 -25.75
C ALA A 289 7.78 -3.58 -25.28
N ARG A 290 8.96 -3.24 -24.77
CA ARG A 290 9.31 -1.86 -24.41
C ARG A 290 9.84 -1.14 -25.64
N ARG A 291 9.18 -0.04 -26.00
CA ARG A 291 9.58 0.77 -27.15
C ARG A 291 10.02 2.15 -26.66
N PRO A 292 11.34 2.45 -26.65
CA PRO A 292 11.83 3.74 -26.20
C PRO A 292 11.36 4.85 -27.14
N THR A 293 10.97 5.98 -26.56
CA THR A 293 10.67 7.20 -27.34
C THR A 293 11.92 8.05 -27.56
N GLY A 294 12.97 7.85 -26.74
CA GLY A 294 14.16 8.71 -26.71
C GLY A 294 13.98 9.97 -25.85
N TYR A 295 12.79 10.20 -25.29
CA TYR A 295 12.51 11.32 -24.41
C TYR A 295 12.50 10.91 -22.93
N TYR A 296 12.81 11.88 -22.09
CA TYR A 296 12.88 11.74 -20.64
C TYR A 296 11.92 12.74 -19.99
N LEU A 297 11.15 12.30 -19.01
CA LEU A 297 10.30 13.16 -18.20
C LEU A 297 11.11 13.65 -17.01
N ALA A 298 11.24 14.97 -16.86
CA ALA A 298 11.89 15.58 -15.70
C ALA A 298 11.09 15.26 -14.42
N ALA A 299 11.79 14.96 -13.33
CA ALA A 299 11.17 14.66 -12.05
C ALA A 299 10.28 15.82 -11.58
N GLY A 300 9.05 15.50 -11.16
CA GLY A 300 8.06 16.48 -10.73
C GLY A 300 7.39 17.30 -11.84
N SER A 301 7.74 17.07 -13.11
CA SER A 301 6.99 17.64 -14.23
C SER A 301 5.80 16.77 -14.62
N ILE A 302 4.74 17.41 -15.13
CA ILE A 302 3.62 16.72 -15.78
C ILE A 302 3.77 16.90 -17.30
N GLY A 303 3.82 15.79 -18.03
CA GLY A 303 3.87 15.77 -19.49
C GLY A 303 2.59 15.22 -20.10
N SER A 304 2.34 15.51 -21.36
CA SER A 304 1.21 14.97 -22.12
C SER A 304 1.71 14.17 -23.32
N VAL A 305 1.36 12.89 -23.39
CA VAL A 305 1.73 12.01 -24.50
C VAL A 305 0.54 11.85 -25.43
N LYS A 306 0.69 12.33 -26.66
CA LYS A 306 -0.30 12.16 -27.72
C LYS A 306 0.05 10.93 -28.56
N VAL A 307 -0.93 10.05 -28.79
CA VAL A 307 -0.78 8.83 -29.59
C VAL A 307 -1.87 8.72 -30.67
N PRO A 308 -1.64 7.93 -31.74
CA PRO A 308 -2.67 7.64 -32.72
C PRO A 308 -3.89 6.91 -32.14
N ALA A 309 -5.08 7.20 -32.67
CA ALA A 309 -6.34 6.54 -32.26
C ALA A 309 -6.28 5.00 -32.37
N SER A 310 -5.42 4.45 -33.23
CA SER A 310 -5.21 3.00 -33.36
C SER A 310 -4.64 2.32 -32.10
N MET A 311 -4.08 3.08 -31.15
CA MET A 311 -3.54 2.57 -29.89
C MET A 311 -4.54 2.60 -28.73
N VAL A 312 -5.58 3.43 -28.85
CA VAL A 312 -6.54 3.72 -27.78
C VAL A 312 -7.39 2.49 -27.46
N ASN A 313 -7.48 2.14 -26.17
CA ASN A 313 -8.23 0.98 -25.67
C ASN A 313 -7.79 -0.37 -26.29
N LYS A 314 -6.53 -0.48 -26.75
CA LYS A 314 -5.95 -1.73 -27.31
C LYS A 314 -4.96 -2.43 -26.39
N GLY A 315 -4.84 -1.97 -25.14
CA GLY A 315 -3.95 -2.51 -24.10
C GLY A 315 -2.56 -1.90 -24.05
N PHE A 316 -2.27 -0.91 -24.90
CA PHE A 316 -1.02 -0.14 -24.83
C PHE A 316 -0.96 0.65 -23.52
N ARG A 317 0.26 0.84 -23.02
CA ARG A 317 0.53 1.65 -21.83
C ARG A 317 1.73 2.55 -22.10
N ILE A 318 1.76 3.72 -21.49
CA ILE A 318 2.95 4.55 -21.39
C ILE A 318 3.67 4.14 -20.11
N LEU A 319 4.98 3.96 -20.16
CA LEU A 319 5.83 3.71 -19.01
C LEU A 319 6.74 4.90 -18.80
N VAL A 320 6.85 5.36 -17.55
CA VAL A 320 7.78 6.43 -17.14
C VAL A 320 8.63 5.93 -15.98
N GLY A 321 9.95 5.97 -16.14
CA GLY A 321 10.91 5.52 -15.13
C GLY A 321 12.18 4.97 -15.76
N ALA A 322 13.06 4.38 -14.95
CA ALA A 322 14.31 3.77 -15.44
C ALA A 322 14.37 2.24 -15.28
N HIS A 323 13.79 1.70 -14.20
CA HIS A 323 13.80 0.27 -13.91
C HIS A 323 12.45 -0.21 -13.39
N SER A 324 12.01 -1.36 -13.90
CA SER A 324 10.70 -1.95 -13.59
C SER A 324 10.76 -3.09 -12.58
N TYR A 325 11.96 -3.49 -12.14
CA TYR A 325 12.10 -4.61 -11.23
C TYR A 325 11.89 -4.12 -9.81
N ASP A 326 10.98 -4.79 -9.11
CA ASP A 326 10.68 -4.51 -7.70
C ASP A 326 11.83 -5.01 -6.82
N HIS A 327 12.35 -4.13 -5.95
CA HIS A 327 13.44 -4.45 -5.03
C HIS A 327 12.97 -4.76 -3.61
N SER A 328 11.67 -4.89 -3.35
CA SER A 328 11.11 -5.18 -2.02
C SER A 328 11.67 -6.46 -1.37
N ILE A 329 12.07 -7.45 -2.17
CA ILE A 329 12.65 -8.72 -1.69
C ILE A 329 14.17 -8.68 -1.51
N ARG A 330 14.83 -7.54 -1.77
CA ARG A 330 16.29 -7.43 -1.66
C ARG A 330 16.67 -7.19 -0.21
N ASN A 331 17.72 -7.87 0.24
CA ASN A 331 18.24 -7.75 1.62
C ASN A 331 18.74 -6.33 1.93
N ASN A 332 19.28 -5.60 0.95
CA ASN A 332 19.73 -4.22 1.12
C ASN A 332 18.97 -3.29 0.18
N VAL A 333 18.48 -2.19 0.74
CA VAL A 333 17.84 -1.09 0.02
C VAL A 333 18.91 -0.12 -0.43
N ARG A 334 19.11 0.01 -1.74
CA ARG A 334 20.05 0.98 -2.37
C ARG A 334 19.37 2.00 -3.28
N ARG A 335 18.05 1.83 -3.44
CA ARG A 335 17.14 2.68 -4.20
C ARG A 335 15.71 2.35 -3.77
N PHE A 336 14.79 3.24 -4.06
CA PHE A 336 13.35 3.00 -4.04
C PHE A 336 12.99 1.69 -4.73
N PHE A 337 12.08 0.91 -4.15
CA PHE A 337 11.79 -0.43 -4.66
C PHE A 337 11.21 -0.36 -6.07
N ARG A 338 10.31 0.60 -6.28
CA ARG A 338 9.62 0.84 -7.55
C ARG A 338 9.79 2.32 -7.89
N VAL A 339 10.43 2.59 -9.03
CA VAL A 339 10.66 3.96 -9.55
C VAL A 339 9.97 4.19 -10.89
N THR A 340 9.17 3.21 -11.32
CA THR A 340 8.52 3.20 -12.62
C THR A 340 7.04 3.02 -12.43
N ASN A 341 6.25 3.91 -13.01
CA ASN A 341 4.81 3.80 -13.11
C ASN A 341 4.38 3.64 -14.57
N THR A 342 3.12 3.26 -14.76
CA THR A 342 2.57 3.05 -16.09
C THR A 342 1.15 3.57 -16.21
N PHE A 343 0.83 4.13 -17.37
CA PHE A 343 -0.43 4.78 -17.65
C PHE A 343 -1.14 4.04 -18.79
N PRO A 344 -2.37 3.55 -18.62
CA PRO A 344 -3.12 2.93 -19.69
C PRO A 344 -3.49 3.97 -20.76
N ILE A 345 -3.34 3.60 -22.03
CA ILE A 345 -3.74 4.45 -23.16
C ILE A 345 -5.22 4.21 -23.45
N THR A 346 -6.07 4.97 -22.75
CA THR A 346 -7.53 4.95 -22.95
C THR A 346 -8.04 6.18 -23.72
N ASP A 347 -7.17 7.17 -23.94
CA ASP A 347 -7.43 8.38 -24.72
C ASP A 347 -6.28 8.67 -25.68
N THR A 348 -6.49 9.54 -26.67
CA THR A 348 -5.45 9.96 -27.62
C THR A 348 -4.39 10.85 -26.99
N ILE A 349 -4.69 11.48 -25.86
CA ILE A 349 -3.75 12.25 -25.04
C ILE A 349 -3.82 11.68 -23.63
N THR A 350 -2.67 11.34 -23.06
CA THR A 350 -2.56 10.84 -21.69
C THR A 350 -1.55 11.67 -20.92
N GLU A 351 -1.95 12.17 -19.76
CA GLU A 351 -1.07 12.89 -18.85
C GLU A 351 -0.20 11.90 -18.07
N ILE A 352 1.07 12.25 -17.90
CA ILE A 352 2.07 11.43 -17.23
C ILE A 352 2.84 12.28 -16.22
N ALA A 353 3.10 11.70 -15.05
CA ALA A 353 3.92 12.31 -14.02
C ALA A 353 4.66 11.21 -13.26
N ASN A 354 5.86 11.51 -12.77
CA ASN A 354 6.63 10.60 -11.92
C ASN A 354 7.53 11.45 -11.00
N PRO A 355 7.51 11.25 -9.67
CA PRO A 355 8.32 12.04 -8.73
C PRO A 355 9.82 11.76 -8.88
N PHE A 356 10.18 10.63 -9.48
CA PHE A 356 11.55 10.25 -9.82
C PHE A 356 11.97 10.73 -11.22
N GLY A 357 11.00 11.08 -12.07
CA GLY A 357 11.23 11.24 -13.51
C GLY A 357 11.56 9.91 -14.19
N GLY A 358 12.06 9.97 -15.42
CA GLY A 358 12.51 8.77 -16.12
C GLY A 358 12.30 8.79 -17.63
N GLY A 359 12.82 7.78 -18.30
CA GLY A 359 12.60 7.58 -19.72
C GLY A 359 11.13 7.29 -20.02
N ILE A 360 10.64 7.80 -21.15
CA ILE A 360 9.28 7.57 -21.63
C ILE A 360 9.30 6.42 -22.65
N TYR A 361 8.51 5.39 -22.40
CA TYR A 361 8.40 4.21 -23.25
C TYR A 361 6.95 3.90 -23.59
N ILE A 362 6.73 3.33 -24.77
CA ILE A 362 5.46 2.70 -25.13
C ILE A 362 5.57 1.20 -24.86
N LEU A 363 4.70 0.68 -24.00
CA LEU A 363 4.51 -0.76 -23.80
C LEU A 363 3.56 -1.29 -24.86
N THR A 364 4.12 -2.01 -25.83
CA THR A 364 3.37 -2.68 -26.89
C THR A 364 2.88 -4.05 -26.41
N PRO A 365 1.56 -4.30 -26.38
CA PRO A 365 1.04 -5.59 -25.93
C PRO A 365 1.47 -6.70 -26.87
N MET A 366 1.61 -7.90 -26.32
CA MET A 366 1.93 -9.09 -27.10
C MET A 366 0.89 -9.30 -28.22
N ARG A 367 1.36 -9.70 -29.42
CA ARG A 367 0.53 -10.01 -30.59
C ARG A 367 -0.27 -8.83 -31.16
N ARG A 368 0.11 -7.59 -30.85
CA ARG A 368 -0.47 -6.40 -31.47
C ARG A 368 0.29 -6.01 -32.73
N ILE A 369 -0.45 -5.76 -33.80
CA ILE A 369 0.06 -5.19 -35.03
C ILE A 369 -0.71 -3.88 -35.22
N LEU A 370 -0.03 -2.75 -35.11
CA LEU A 370 -0.52 -1.50 -35.65
C LEU A 370 -0.21 -1.57 -37.15
N ALA A 371 -1.24 -1.40 -37.99
CA ALA A 371 -1.10 -1.55 -39.43
C ALA A 371 0.08 -0.70 -39.93
N SER A 372 1.12 -1.37 -40.42
CA SER A 372 1.91 -0.80 -41.51
C SER A 372 1.28 -1.36 -42.77
N TRP A 373 0.67 -0.49 -43.55
CA TRP A 373 0.35 -0.78 -44.94
C TRP A 373 1.60 -1.37 -45.59
N ARG A 374 1.52 -2.62 -46.04
CA ARG A 374 2.39 -3.10 -47.12
C ARG A 374 1.52 -3.11 -48.35
N CYS A 375 1.80 -2.22 -49.31
CA CYS A 375 1.39 -2.48 -50.68
C CYS A 375 2.07 -3.78 -51.12
N ASN A 376 1.26 -4.72 -51.60
CA ASN A 376 1.25 -5.11 -53.00
C ASN A 376 -0.15 -5.58 -53.36
#